data_AF-A0A351VD31-F1
#
_entry.id   AF-A0A351VD31-F1
#
_cell.length_a   1.000
_cell.length_b   1.000
_cell.length_c   1.000
_cell.angle_alpha   90.00
_cell.angle_beta   90.00
_cell.angle_gamma   90.00
#
_symmetry.space_group_name_H-M   'P 1'
#
loop_
_entity.id
_entity.type
_entity.pdbx_description
1 polymer ?
#
loop_
_entity_poly.entity_id
_entity_poly.type
_entity_poly.pdbx_seq_one_letter_code
_entity_poly.pdbx_strand_id
1 'polypeptide(L)' 'MIILDYKDTRPIYEQIVEKFKLLILKGVLQKDEQMPSVRSLAVELSINPNTIQKAYAELERQ' A
#
# COMPACT_ATOMS: atom_id res chain seq x y z
N MET A 1 0.38 -7.79 7.42
CA MET A 1 -0.63 -8.16 6.41
C MET A 1 -1.53 -6.97 6.15
N ILE A 2 -1.64 -6.53 4.90
CA ILE A 2 -2.51 -5.40 4.51
C ILE A 2 -3.92 -5.95 4.32
N ILE A 3 -4.90 -5.39 5.03
CA ILE A 3 -6.31 -5.76 4.93
C ILE A 3 -7.05 -4.59 4.29
N LEU A 4 -7.75 -4.88 3.19
CA LEU A 4 -8.54 -3.93 2.41
C LEU A 4 -10.03 -4.11 2.72
N ASP A 5 -10.77 -3.02 2.78
CA ASP A 5 -12.22 -3.03 2.92
C ASP A 5 -12.87 -2.58 1.60
N TYR A 6 -13.49 -3.53 0.91
CA TYR A 6 -14.18 -3.28 -0.35
C TYR A 6 -15.55 -2.60 -0.17
N LYS A 7 -16.05 -2.48 1.07
CA LYS A 7 -17.26 -1.72 1.40
C LYS A 7 -16.95 -0.27 1.79
N ASP A 8 -15.70 0.05 2.09
CA ASP A 8 -15.25 1.42 2.32
C ASP A 8 -15.39 2.22 1.02
N THR A 9 -15.95 3.42 1.12
CA THR A 9 -16.18 4.32 -0.02
C THR A 9 -14.89 4.88 -0.61
N ARG A 10 -13.78 4.81 0.14
CA ARG A 10 -12.48 5.30 -0.32
C ARG A 10 -11.89 4.38 -1.39
N PRO A 11 -11.24 4.93 -2.42
CA PRO A 11 -10.52 4.14 -3.41
C PRO A 11 -9.48 3.20 -2.78
N ILE A 12 -9.31 2.01 -3.36
CA ILE A 12 -8.36 1.00 -2.86
C ILE A 12 -6.93 1.53 -2.74
N TYR A 13 -6.46 2.38 -3.65
CA TYR A 13 -5.12 2.95 -3.55
C TYR A 13 -4.94 3.81 -2.29
N GLU A 14 -5.97 4.53 -1.84
CA GLU A 14 -5.91 5.35 -0.62
C GLU A 14 -5.86 4.48 0.62
N GLN A 15 -6.62 3.38 0.63
CA GLN A 15 -6.55 2.40 1.71
C GLN A 15 -5.14 1.80 1.80
N ILE A 16 -4.52 1.46 0.67
CA ILE A 16 -3.14 0.95 0.63
C ILE A 16 -2.15 1.96 1.20
N VAL A 17 -2.22 3.23 0.76
CA VAL A 17 -1.39 4.33 1.28
C VAL A 17 -1.51 4.42 2.80
N GLU A 18 -2.74 4.42 3.33
CA GLU A 18 -2.97 4.51 4.76
C GLU A 18 -2.37 3.32 5.53
N LYS A 19 -2.52 2.09 5.01
CA LYS A 19 -1.93 0.91 5.66
C LYS A 19 -0.42 0.98 5.71
N PHE A 20 0.24 1.41 4.64
CA PHE A 20 1.70 1.58 4.65
C PHE A 20 2.16 2.66 5.63
N LYS A 21 1.47 3.82 5.67
CA LYS A 21 1.75 4.84 6.69
C LYS A 21 1.64 4.29 8.11
N LEU A 22 0.60 3.51 8.40
CA LEU A 22 0.43 2.89 9.70
C LEU A 22 1.57 1.90 10.02
N LEU A 23 2.06 1.14 9.03
CA LEU A 23 3.19 0.22 9.23
C LEU A 23 4.48 0.97 9.54
N ILE A 24 4.74 2.08 8.85
CA ILE A 24 5.89 2.96 9.10
C ILE A 24 5.79 3.59 10.50
N LEU A 25 4.63 4.15 10.84
CA LEU A 25 4.40 4.79 12.14
C LEU A 25 4.53 3.81 13.31
N LYS A 26 4.17 2.53 13.10
CA LYS A 26 4.33 1.47 14.09
C LYS A 26 5.75 0.90 14.15
N GLY A 27 6.66 1.36 13.29
CA GLY A 27 8.02 0.83 13.16
C GLY A 27 8.08 -0.60 12.65
N VAL A 28 6.99 -1.10 12.05
CA VAL A 28 6.94 -2.43 11.42
C VAL A 28 7.70 -2.40 10.10
N LEU A 29 7.54 -1.31 9.34
CA LEU A 29 8.39 -1.01 8.20
C LEU A 29 9.44 0.00 8.65
N GLN A 30 10.70 -0.40 8.62
CA GLN A 30 11.81 0.44 9.06
C GLN A 30 12.30 1.34 7.94
N LYS A 31 13.01 2.40 8.34
CA LYS A 31 13.73 3.23 7.40
C LYS A 31 14.73 2.36 6.62
N ASP A 32 14.83 2.62 5.32
CA ASP A 32 15.71 1.92 4.38
C ASP A 32 15.35 0.43 4.16
N GLU A 33 14.23 -0.03 4.73
CA GLU A 33 13.69 -1.36 4.46
C GLU A 33 13.08 -1.40 3.05
N GLN A 34 13.31 -2.52 2.36
CA GLN A 34 12.82 -2.69 1.01
C GLN A 34 11.30 -2.89 0.98
N MET A 35 10.61 -1.96 0.32
CA MET A 35 9.19 -2.11 0.01
C MET A 35 8.94 -3.27 -0.97
N PRO A 36 7.81 -4.00 -0.86
CA PRO A 36 7.46 -5.02 -1.83
C PRO A 36 7.31 -4.40 -3.22
N SER A 37 7.70 -5.12 -4.26
CA SER A 37 7.52 -4.64 -5.63
C SER A 37 6.03 -4.45 -5.96
N VAL A 38 5.73 -3.56 -6.92
CA VAL A 38 4.37 -3.36 -7.43
C VAL A 38 3.74 -4.69 -7.86
N ARG A 39 4.49 -5.54 -8.58
CA ARG A 39 3.99 -6.83 -9.06
C ARG A 39 3.74 -7.82 -7.92
N SER A 40 4.66 -7.94 -6.97
CA SER A 40 4.50 -8.88 -5.85
C SER A 40 3.31 -8.50 -4.98
N LEU A 41 3.15 -7.21 -4.67
CA LEU A 41 2.02 -6.75 -3.86
C LEU A 41 0.69 -6.86 -4.62
N ALA A 42 0.68 -6.59 -5.93
CA ALA A 42 -0.50 -6.79 -6.77
C ALA A 42 -0.97 -8.24 -6.75
N VAL A 43 -0.05 -9.21 -6.82
CA VAL A 43 -0.37 -10.64 -6.71
C VAL A 43 -0.86 -10.99 -5.32
N GLU A 44 -0.16 -10.54 -4.26
CA GLU A 44 -0.52 -10.82 -2.87
C GLU A 44 -1.93 -10.33 -2.53
N LEU A 45 -2.25 -9.10 -2.94
CA LEU A 45 -3.56 -8.49 -2.65
C LEU A 45 -4.62 -8.80 -3.71
N SER A 46 -4.25 -9.46 -4.81
CA SER A 46 -5.11 -9.66 -6.00
C SER A 46 -5.70 -8.35 -6.53
N ILE A 47 -4.87 -7.30 -6.59
CA ILE A 47 -5.24 -5.95 -7.04
C ILE A 47 -4.54 -5.61 -8.35
N ASN A 48 -5.17 -4.75 -9.16
CA ASN A 48 -4.56 -4.24 -10.39
C ASN A 48 -3.20 -3.56 -10.09
N PRO A 49 -2.10 -3.96 -10.78
CA PRO A 49 -0.78 -3.36 -10.59
C PRO A 49 -0.75 -1.84 -10.71
N ASN A 50 -1.59 -1.24 -11.56
CA ASN A 50 -1.67 0.22 -11.70
C ASN A 50 -2.24 0.89 -10.45
N THR A 51 -3.14 0.22 -9.72
CA THR A 51 -3.67 0.72 -8.44
C THR A 51 -2.58 0.70 -7.37
N ILE A 52 -1.74 -0.33 -7.34
CA ILE A 52 -0.58 -0.40 -6.46
C ILE A 52 0.44 0.69 -6.81
N GLN A 53 0.75 0.86 -8.10
CA GLN A 53 1.66 1.90 -8.58
C GLN A 53 1.16 3.30 -8.18
N LYS A 54 -0.14 3.56 -8.32
CA LYS A 54 -0.75 4.81 -7.86
C LYS A 54 -0.57 5.00 -6.35
N ALA A 55 -0.81 3.96 -5.54
CA ALA A 55 -0.61 4.03 -4.10
C ALA A 55 0.84 4.37 -3.73
N TYR A 56 1.82 3.76 -4.40
CA TYR A 56 3.25 4.05 -4.15
C TYR A 56 3.62 5.47 -4.56
N ALA A 57 3.15 5.94 -5.72
CA ALA A 57 3.38 7.32 -6.15
C ALA A 57 2.76 8.33 -5.16
N GLU A 58 1.60 8.02 -4.57
CA GLU A 58 0.98 8.88 -3.54
C GLU A 58 1.70 8.82 -2.19
N LEU A 59 2.38 7.71 -1.87
CA LEU A 59 3.27 7.61 -0.70
C LEU A 59 4.54 8.42 -0.91
N GLU A 60 5.16 8.37 -2.09
CA GLU A 60 6.38 9.12 -2.41
C GLU A 60 6.17 10.64 -2.46
N ARG A 61 4.95 11.08 -2.76
CA ARG A 61 4.59 12.51 -2.78
C ARG A 61 4.44 13.14 -1.39
N GLN A 62 4.35 12.34 -0.33
CA GLN A 62 4.04 12.79 1.03
C GLN A 62 5.24 12.68 1.95
#